data_AF-A0A4U3MLB5-F1
#
_entry.id   AF-A0A4U3MLB5-F1
#
_cell.length_a   1.000
_cell.length_b   1.000
_cell.length_c   1.000
_cell.angle_alpha   90.00
_cell.angle_beta   90.00
_cell.angle_gamma   90.00
#
_symmetry.space_group_name_H-M   'P 1'
#
loop_
_entity.id
_entity.type
_entity.pdbx_description
1 polymer ?
#
loop_
_entity_poly.entity_id
_entity_poly.type
_entity_poly.pdbx_seq_one_letter_code
_entity_poly.pdbx_strand_id
1 'polypeptide(L)'
;MTEKLIRTTYVDPTVNPPEPRQGDTGLHESRQDQEGYFEPLHRLHHAAFHGHGVGAGLQVAATPGQPGLRVMPGVALDETGRLIPVTAGGHVRLGDDLIPVTETGAHLPTAGLTGDRYVTVAWGEAFDYSGVAAGVFNTETTPVIRLREATGFAKSADQVVIAGVTFDQGKVTALRGSRQFTAVAADRIDLMRGSVTTSGTESLAGPTAAATLSAWHDGGVILDTPVLVVHHQGGITPMLHLDSVTGRMGVGVTPPAAAFDVEGGAVIRGKVGIGTARPDPAAALDVRGGAIMPTAGSGESAGILFPRDPGGGGGDRAYIRYFPVSGERTRLLIGNDNDADDEITFRQNDADVATIIRRSVGIGTDNPTGKLDVRETRYNTTGVLAISDRGIGLYASGAQAAVFNGDVHIDGRLTGVETSGFSAIDHPLDPAGRFLNHGAVESDELKNVYDGEVTLDEHGAAEIALPDWFEALNEKVRYQLTPLGGPAPNLHVSRRLSGNSFSIAGGEPGAEVCWLVTGVRHDAHARANPLVVETDKSEREHGRYRHPEAHGFDPSLGLWASPASAAAQE
;
A
#
# COMPACT_ATOMS: atom_id res chain seq x y z
N MET A 1 -76.28 -6.66 -21.01
CA MET A 1 -77.42 -6.59 -20.09
C MET A 1 -77.73 -5.12 -19.89
N THR A 2 -78.88 -4.63 -20.31
CA THR A 2 -79.33 -3.25 -20.06
C THR A 2 -79.86 -3.17 -18.64
N GLU A 3 -78.96 -3.00 -17.69
CA GLU A 3 -79.33 -2.52 -16.37
C GLU A 3 -79.82 -1.07 -16.58
N LYS A 4 -81.14 -0.87 -16.63
CA LYS A 4 -81.69 0.48 -16.67
C LYS A 4 -81.34 1.15 -15.34
N LEU A 5 -80.83 2.38 -15.40
CA LEU A 5 -80.69 3.23 -14.22
C LEU A 5 -82.08 3.43 -13.59
N ILE A 6 -82.39 2.67 -12.55
CA ILE A 6 -83.61 2.84 -11.76
C ILE A 6 -83.31 3.89 -10.68
N ARG A 7 -84.06 5.00 -10.68
CA ARG A 7 -83.89 6.08 -9.72
C ARG A 7 -84.20 5.60 -8.29
N THR A 8 -83.17 5.39 -7.48
CA THR A 8 -83.33 5.27 -6.03
C THR A 8 -82.91 6.59 -5.38
N THR A 9 -83.89 7.34 -4.86
CA THR A 9 -83.71 8.49 -3.95
C THR A 9 -82.97 9.73 -4.49
N TYR A 10 -83.20 10.14 -5.74
CA TYR A 10 -82.80 11.47 -6.20
C TYR A 10 -83.89 12.50 -5.85
N VAL A 11 -83.44 13.60 -5.26
CA VAL A 11 -84.27 14.71 -4.82
C VAL A 11 -83.78 15.95 -5.57
N ASP A 12 -84.66 16.68 -6.24
CA ASP A 12 -84.29 17.92 -6.94
C ASP A 12 -83.99 19.01 -5.91
N PRO A 13 -82.72 19.46 -5.76
CA PRO A 13 -82.35 20.45 -4.75
C PRO A 13 -82.84 21.87 -5.10
N THR A 14 -83.39 22.08 -6.30
CA THR A 14 -83.88 23.38 -6.78
C THR A 14 -85.37 23.60 -6.56
N VAL A 15 -86.10 22.57 -6.11
CA VAL A 15 -87.54 22.61 -5.84
C VAL A 15 -87.79 22.47 -4.33
N ASN A 16 -88.73 23.23 -3.78
CA ASN A 16 -89.05 23.22 -2.35
C ASN A 16 -90.59 23.07 -2.14
N PRO A 17 -91.07 22.02 -1.43
CA PRO A 17 -90.28 20.96 -0.82
C PRO A 17 -89.59 20.08 -1.85
N PRO A 18 -88.42 19.52 -1.52
CA PRO A 18 -87.71 18.65 -2.43
C PRO A 18 -88.53 17.38 -2.68
N GLU A 19 -89.13 17.24 -3.87
CA GLU A 19 -89.96 16.08 -4.21
C GLU A 19 -89.11 14.94 -4.80
N PRO A 20 -89.25 13.70 -4.31
CA PRO A 20 -88.63 12.54 -4.96
C PRO A 20 -89.27 12.30 -6.33
N ARG A 21 -88.50 12.44 -7.42
CA ARG A 21 -89.00 12.11 -8.77
C ARG A 21 -88.92 10.60 -9.02
N GLN A 22 -90.02 10.00 -9.49
CA GLN A 22 -90.12 8.57 -9.82
C GLN A 22 -90.17 8.33 -11.34
N GLY A 23 -89.61 7.21 -11.83
CA GLY A 23 -89.63 6.79 -13.24
C GLY A 23 -88.25 6.71 -13.91
N ASP A 24 -88.22 6.27 -15.18
CA ASP A 24 -87.01 6.22 -16.01
C ASP A 24 -86.46 7.65 -16.25
N THR A 25 -85.14 7.81 -16.36
CA THR A 25 -84.52 9.09 -16.76
C THR A 25 -84.79 9.38 -18.24
N GLY A 26 -85.15 10.62 -18.57
CA GLY A 26 -85.19 11.06 -19.96
C GLY A 26 -83.79 11.20 -20.55
N LEU A 27 -83.64 11.07 -21.87
CA LEU A 27 -82.36 11.22 -22.58
C LEU A 27 -81.66 12.56 -22.28
N HIS A 28 -82.42 13.64 -22.14
CA HIS A 28 -81.88 14.96 -21.80
C HIS A 28 -81.31 15.02 -20.38
N GLU A 29 -81.97 14.36 -19.43
CA GLU A 29 -81.55 14.32 -18.02
C GLU A 29 -80.29 13.47 -17.86
N SER A 30 -80.25 12.28 -18.45
CA SER A 30 -79.05 11.43 -18.44
C SER A 30 -77.85 12.10 -19.10
N ARG A 31 -78.08 12.87 -20.17
CA ARG A 31 -77.03 13.66 -20.82
C ARG A 31 -76.54 14.80 -19.93
N GLN A 32 -77.45 15.51 -19.27
CA GLN A 32 -77.10 16.57 -18.31
C GLN A 32 -76.32 16.02 -17.11
N ASP A 33 -76.69 14.86 -16.59
CA ASP A 33 -75.97 14.20 -15.49
C ASP A 33 -74.55 13.78 -15.92
N GLN A 34 -74.44 13.19 -17.11
CA GLN A 34 -73.16 12.74 -17.67
C GLN A 34 -72.23 13.92 -17.96
N GLU A 35 -72.67 14.89 -18.77
CA GLU A 35 -71.85 16.03 -19.22
C GLU A 35 -71.65 17.07 -18.09
N GLY A 36 -72.66 17.27 -17.24
CA GLY A 36 -72.68 18.31 -16.21
C GLY A 36 -72.05 17.92 -14.88
N TYR A 37 -72.03 16.62 -14.53
CA TYR A 37 -71.55 16.16 -13.22
C TYR A 37 -70.52 15.04 -13.30
N PHE A 38 -70.82 13.92 -13.97
CA PHE A 38 -69.91 12.76 -13.98
C PHE A 38 -68.61 13.04 -14.74
N GLU A 39 -68.68 13.63 -15.93
CA GLU A 39 -67.48 13.96 -16.70
C GLU A 39 -66.54 14.96 -16.01
N PRO A 40 -67.02 16.09 -15.45
CA PRO A 40 -66.19 16.97 -14.63
C PRO A 40 -65.58 16.26 -13.41
N LEU A 41 -66.35 15.41 -12.72
CA LEU A 41 -65.87 14.67 -11.55
C LEU A 41 -64.74 13.69 -11.93
N HIS A 42 -64.91 12.93 -13.02
CA HIS A 42 -63.90 12.00 -13.51
C HIS A 42 -62.63 12.74 -13.94
N ARG A 43 -62.79 13.88 -14.64
CA ARG A 43 -61.67 14.75 -15.02
C ARG A 43 -60.90 15.24 -13.81
N LEU A 44 -61.59 15.75 -12.79
CA LEU A 44 -60.96 16.21 -11.55
C LEU A 44 -60.19 15.07 -10.86
N HIS A 45 -60.79 13.89 -10.77
CA HIS A 45 -60.14 12.72 -10.19
C HIS A 45 -58.85 12.36 -10.94
N HIS A 46 -58.93 12.16 -12.27
CA HIS A 46 -57.77 11.76 -13.05
C HIS A 46 -56.66 12.82 -13.04
N ALA A 47 -57.02 14.10 -13.17
CA ALA A 47 -56.05 15.20 -13.15
C ALA A 47 -55.33 15.29 -11.79
N ALA A 48 -56.07 15.11 -10.68
CA ALA A 48 -55.51 15.21 -9.34
C ALA A 48 -54.59 14.04 -8.96
N PHE A 49 -54.89 12.81 -9.42
CA PHE A 49 -54.20 11.61 -8.94
C PHE A 49 -53.21 11.00 -9.92
N HIS A 50 -53.35 11.23 -11.23
CA HIS A 50 -52.57 10.51 -12.25
C HIS A 50 -51.76 11.42 -13.17
N GLY A 51 -52.05 12.72 -13.21
CA GLY A 51 -51.47 13.62 -14.21
C GLY A 51 -51.82 13.22 -15.65
N HIS A 52 -51.19 13.89 -16.62
CA HIS A 52 -51.42 13.62 -18.05
C HIS A 52 -50.36 12.68 -18.62
N GLY A 53 -50.72 11.94 -19.67
CA GLY A 53 -49.84 10.97 -20.32
C GLY A 53 -50.53 9.62 -20.55
N VAL A 54 -49.78 8.63 -21.01
CA VAL A 54 -50.32 7.29 -21.23
C VAL A 54 -50.38 6.50 -19.93
N GLY A 55 -51.58 6.05 -19.57
CA GLY A 55 -51.80 5.21 -18.38
C GLY A 55 -51.56 3.73 -18.65
N ALA A 56 -52.04 3.20 -19.79
CA ALA A 56 -51.85 1.80 -20.17
C ALA A 56 -51.95 1.59 -21.69
N GLY A 57 -51.37 0.51 -22.22
CA GLY A 57 -51.48 0.18 -23.66
C GLY A 57 -50.83 1.22 -24.58
N LEU A 58 -51.48 1.57 -25.70
CA LEU A 58 -51.02 2.54 -26.72
C LEU A 58 -49.61 2.27 -27.23
N GLN A 59 -49.26 1.00 -27.35
CA GLN A 59 -48.00 0.60 -27.96
C GLN A 59 -48.02 0.97 -29.45
N VAL A 60 -46.88 1.44 -29.94
CA VAL A 60 -46.71 1.72 -31.36
C VAL A 60 -45.87 0.62 -31.97
N ALA A 61 -46.44 -0.12 -32.92
CA ALA A 61 -45.81 -1.24 -33.59
C ALA A 61 -45.57 -0.92 -35.07
N ALA A 62 -44.39 -1.24 -35.56
CA ALA A 62 -44.03 -1.19 -36.97
C ALA A 62 -42.99 -2.27 -37.28
N THR A 63 -42.91 -2.67 -38.54
CA THR A 63 -41.86 -3.60 -39.02
C THR A 63 -40.74 -2.76 -39.64
N PRO A 64 -39.49 -2.83 -39.10
CA PRO A 64 -38.38 -2.07 -39.66
C PRO A 64 -38.21 -2.28 -41.16
N GLY A 65 -38.03 -1.19 -41.91
CA GLY A 65 -37.87 -1.19 -43.36
C GLY A 65 -39.16 -1.39 -44.17
N GLN A 66 -40.31 -1.53 -43.51
CA GLN A 66 -41.63 -1.63 -44.17
C GLN A 66 -42.46 -0.37 -43.94
N PRO A 67 -43.39 -0.05 -44.86
CA PRO A 67 -44.39 0.98 -44.61
C PRO A 67 -45.46 0.48 -43.64
N GLY A 68 -46.03 1.41 -42.89
CA GLY A 68 -47.15 1.21 -42.00
C GLY A 68 -46.77 1.27 -40.53
N LEU A 69 -47.66 1.86 -39.75
CA LEU A 69 -47.55 1.99 -38.30
C LEU A 69 -48.85 1.52 -37.67
N ARG A 70 -48.80 0.84 -36.52
CA ARG A 70 -50.00 0.44 -35.78
C ARG A 70 -49.98 1.02 -34.38
N VAL A 71 -51.10 1.58 -33.96
CA VAL A 71 -51.32 2.01 -32.56
C VAL A 71 -52.23 0.99 -31.90
N MET A 72 -51.69 0.26 -30.93
CA MET A 72 -52.41 -0.77 -30.19
C MET A 72 -53.44 -0.15 -29.23
N PRO A 73 -54.48 -0.90 -28.82
CA PRO A 73 -55.42 -0.44 -27.81
C PRO A 73 -54.73 0.02 -26.51
N GLY A 74 -55.36 0.98 -25.82
CA GLY A 74 -54.87 1.55 -24.58
C GLY A 74 -55.56 2.86 -24.23
N VAL A 75 -55.05 3.54 -23.21
CA VAL A 75 -55.65 4.76 -22.67
C VAL A 75 -54.59 5.78 -22.27
N ALA A 76 -54.86 7.04 -22.59
CA ALA A 76 -54.11 8.19 -22.10
C ALA A 76 -55.03 9.20 -21.39
N LEU A 77 -54.41 10.14 -20.68
CA LEU A 77 -55.04 11.28 -20.03
C LEU A 77 -54.47 12.57 -20.61
N ASP A 78 -55.32 13.56 -20.90
CA ASP A 78 -54.86 14.94 -21.17
C ASP A 78 -54.63 15.74 -19.86
N GLU A 79 -54.13 16.99 -19.96
CA GLU A 79 -53.93 17.87 -18.79
C GLU A 79 -55.17 18.11 -17.96
N THR A 80 -56.36 18.02 -18.56
CA THR A 80 -57.62 18.24 -17.85
C THR A 80 -58.12 16.97 -17.16
N GLY A 81 -57.38 15.85 -17.27
CA GLY A 81 -57.78 14.55 -16.76
C GLY A 81 -58.78 13.81 -17.65
N ARG A 82 -58.93 14.22 -18.91
CA ARG A 82 -59.86 13.56 -19.85
C ARG A 82 -59.25 12.27 -20.36
N LEU A 83 -60.05 11.21 -20.35
CA LEU A 83 -59.65 9.92 -20.91
C LEU A 83 -59.61 9.98 -22.44
N ILE A 84 -58.54 9.41 -22.99
CA ILE A 84 -58.30 9.24 -24.42
C ILE A 84 -58.18 7.73 -24.71
N PRO A 85 -59.31 7.01 -24.83
CA PRO A 85 -59.31 5.56 -25.02
C PRO A 85 -59.18 5.19 -26.49
N VAL A 86 -58.14 4.43 -26.85
CA VAL A 86 -58.06 3.70 -28.12
C VAL A 86 -58.49 2.27 -27.83
N THR A 87 -59.68 1.87 -28.26
CA THR A 87 -60.30 0.59 -27.90
C THR A 87 -60.63 -0.23 -29.14
N ALA A 88 -60.37 -1.54 -29.12
CA ALA A 88 -60.79 -2.42 -30.20
C ALA A 88 -62.32 -2.33 -30.41
N GLY A 89 -62.76 -2.26 -31.66
CA GLY A 89 -64.16 -2.04 -32.04
C GLY A 89 -64.59 -0.58 -32.14
N GLY A 90 -63.75 0.38 -31.71
CA GLY A 90 -63.97 1.81 -31.93
C GLY A 90 -63.15 2.38 -33.09
N HIS A 91 -63.12 3.70 -33.20
CA HIS A 91 -62.36 4.41 -34.24
C HIS A 91 -61.34 5.41 -33.66
N VAL A 92 -60.27 5.64 -34.40
CA VAL A 92 -59.37 6.78 -34.21
C VAL A 92 -59.42 7.67 -35.44
N ARG A 93 -59.26 8.97 -35.25
CA ARG A 93 -59.23 9.94 -36.34
C ARG A 93 -57.80 10.23 -36.77
N LEU A 94 -57.52 10.18 -38.07
CA LEU A 94 -56.28 10.61 -38.69
C LEU A 94 -56.58 11.60 -39.81
N GLY A 95 -56.38 12.89 -39.57
CA GLY A 95 -56.90 13.92 -40.49
C GLY A 95 -58.42 13.91 -40.49
N ASP A 96 -59.03 13.74 -41.65
CA ASP A 96 -60.48 13.60 -41.83
C ASP A 96 -60.95 12.14 -41.85
N ASP A 97 -60.03 11.17 -41.86
CA ASP A 97 -60.33 9.74 -41.95
C ASP A 97 -60.61 9.14 -40.56
N LEU A 98 -61.62 8.27 -40.49
CA LEU A 98 -61.88 7.39 -39.34
C LEU A 98 -61.27 6.01 -39.60
N ILE A 99 -60.28 5.64 -38.79
CA ILE A 99 -59.57 4.37 -38.88
C ILE A 99 -60.14 3.42 -37.82
N PRO A 100 -60.66 2.25 -38.21
CA PRO A 100 -61.14 1.28 -37.23
C PRO A 100 -59.97 0.72 -36.40
N VAL A 101 -60.20 0.59 -35.11
CA VAL A 101 -59.26 -0.03 -34.17
C VAL A 101 -59.61 -1.51 -34.04
N THR A 102 -58.68 -2.38 -34.43
CA THR A 102 -58.82 -3.84 -34.22
C THR A 102 -58.09 -4.28 -32.96
N GLU A 103 -58.19 -5.56 -32.59
CA GLU A 103 -57.32 -6.18 -31.57
C GLU A 103 -55.83 -6.03 -31.89
N THR A 104 -55.48 -5.91 -33.18
CA THR A 104 -54.11 -5.67 -33.66
C THR A 104 -53.74 -4.19 -33.79
N GLY A 105 -54.62 -3.30 -33.33
CA GLY A 105 -54.45 -1.84 -33.36
C GLY A 105 -55.06 -1.16 -34.57
N ALA A 106 -54.93 0.17 -34.60
CA ALA A 106 -55.29 1.04 -35.72
C ALA A 106 -54.10 1.20 -36.67
N HIS A 107 -54.30 0.87 -37.95
CA HIS A 107 -53.28 0.95 -38.99
C HIS A 107 -53.21 2.35 -39.58
N LEU A 108 -52.06 3.01 -39.41
CA LEU A 108 -51.81 4.36 -39.90
C LEU A 108 -51.03 4.30 -41.22
N PRO A 109 -51.51 4.96 -42.29
CA PRO A 109 -50.75 5.12 -43.52
C PRO A 109 -49.51 5.98 -43.27
N THR A 110 -48.42 5.61 -43.93
CA THR A 110 -47.09 6.25 -43.76
C THR A 110 -46.49 6.71 -45.08
N ALA A 111 -47.20 6.50 -46.19
CA ALA A 111 -46.70 6.82 -47.53
C ALA A 111 -46.24 8.29 -47.63
N GLY A 112 -45.05 8.49 -48.19
CA GLY A 112 -44.47 9.83 -48.39
C GLY A 112 -43.87 10.51 -47.15
N LEU A 113 -44.00 9.92 -45.95
CA LEU A 113 -43.39 10.48 -44.75
C LEU A 113 -41.87 10.28 -44.75
N THR A 114 -41.12 11.31 -44.36
CA THR A 114 -39.67 11.25 -44.19
C THR A 114 -39.30 12.06 -42.94
N GLY A 115 -38.20 11.70 -42.28
CA GLY A 115 -37.68 12.40 -41.10
C GLY A 115 -38.23 11.87 -39.77
N ASP A 116 -37.81 12.52 -38.68
CA ASP A 116 -38.21 12.19 -37.32
C ASP A 116 -39.60 12.76 -37.02
N ARG A 117 -40.52 11.92 -36.56
CA ARG A 117 -41.89 12.28 -36.20
C ARG A 117 -42.23 11.81 -34.79
N TYR A 118 -43.15 12.52 -34.12
CA TYR A 118 -43.85 12.03 -32.94
C TYR A 118 -45.24 11.53 -33.32
N VAL A 119 -45.59 10.35 -32.81
CA VAL A 119 -46.97 9.86 -32.80
C VAL A 119 -47.62 10.44 -31.55
N THR A 120 -48.68 11.21 -31.74
CA THR A 120 -49.43 11.82 -30.63
C THR A 120 -50.87 11.33 -30.66
N VAL A 121 -51.45 11.14 -29.49
CA VAL A 121 -52.89 10.92 -29.32
C VAL A 121 -53.50 12.12 -28.58
N ALA A 122 -54.68 12.54 -29.01
CA ALA A 122 -55.44 13.61 -28.37
C ALA A 122 -56.91 13.19 -28.23
N TRP A 123 -57.64 13.85 -27.34
CA TRP A 123 -59.08 13.66 -27.26
C TRP A 123 -59.76 14.06 -28.57
N GLY A 124 -60.79 13.30 -28.95
CA GLY A 124 -61.64 13.57 -30.09
C GLY A 124 -62.96 12.85 -29.93
N GLU A 125 -63.98 13.38 -30.57
CA GLU A 125 -65.33 12.81 -30.57
C GLU A 125 -65.91 12.99 -31.97
N ALA A 126 -66.60 11.95 -32.43
CA ALA A 126 -67.33 11.94 -33.68
C ALA A 126 -68.82 11.77 -33.37
N PHE A 127 -69.65 12.37 -34.19
CA PHE A 127 -71.09 12.28 -34.07
C PHE A 127 -71.64 11.34 -35.15
N ASP A 128 -72.39 10.32 -34.74
CA ASP A 128 -73.06 9.41 -35.65
C ASP A 128 -74.42 9.99 -36.07
N TYR A 129 -74.47 10.45 -37.33
CA TYR A 129 -75.66 11.06 -37.91
C TYR A 129 -76.73 10.04 -38.35
N SER A 130 -76.44 8.74 -38.36
CA SER A 130 -77.35 7.71 -38.89
C SER A 130 -78.65 7.56 -38.07
N GLY A 131 -78.60 7.84 -36.76
CA GLY A 131 -79.73 7.75 -35.84
C GLY A 131 -80.57 9.03 -35.70
N VAL A 132 -80.13 10.15 -36.28
CA VAL A 132 -80.71 11.48 -36.02
C VAL A 132 -82.17 11.57 -36.44
N ALA A 133 -82.52 10.96 -37.59
CA ALA A 133 -83.90 10.92 -38.06
C ALA A 133 -84.85 10.12 -37.14
N ALA A 134 -84.30 9.25 -36.29
CA ALA A 134 -85.00 8.47 -35.28
C ALA A 134 -84.86 9.07 -33.86
N GLY A 135 -84.30 10.28 -33.72
CA GLY A 135 -84.06 10.94 -32.43
C GLY A 135 -82.94 10.33 -31.60
N VAL A 136 -82.08 9.49 -32.20
CA VAL A 136 -80.93 8.86 -31.54
C VAL A 136 -79.68 9.68 -31.85
N PHE A 137 -79.07 10.24 -30.80
CA PHE A 137 -77.85 11.03 -30.88
C PHE A 137 -76.71 10.22 -30.25
N ASN A 138 -75.92 9.55 -31.08
CA ASN A 138 -74.79 8.75 -30.62
C ASN A 138 -73.51 9.56 -30.84
N THR A 139 -72.79 9.85 -29.77
CA THR A 139 -71.40 10.29 -29.86
C THR A 139 -70.48 9.11 -29.61
N GLU A 140 -69.43 9.02 -30.43
CA GLU A 140 -68.35 8.06 -30.25
C GLU A 140 -67.08 8.82 -29.89
N THR A 141 -66.44 8.44 -28.79
CA THR A 141 -65.09 8.96 -28.50
C THR A 141 -64.13 8.43 -29.56
N THR A 142 -63.58 9.34 -30.38
CA THR A 142 -62.70 9.04 -31.51
C THR A 142 -61.37 9.77 -31.33
N PRO A 143 -60.42 9.20 -30.56
CA PRO A 143 -59.13 9.82 -30.32
C PRO A 143 -58.45 10.24 -31.61
N VAL A 144 -57.83 11.42 -31.60
CA VAL A 144 -57.13 11.94 -32.77
C VAL A 144 -55.68 11.51 -32.71
N ILE A 145 -55.23 10.72 -33.68
CA ILE A 145 -53.83 10.37 -33.84
C ILE A 145 -53.19 11.30 -34.87
N ARG A 146 -51.97 11.76 -34.57
CA ARG A 146 -51.21 12.62 -35.49
C ARG A 146 -49.74 12.21 -35.55
N LEU A 147 -49.12 12.46 -36.70
CA LEU A 147 -47.69 12.27 -36.96
C LEU A 147 -47.03 13.65 -37.08
N ARG A 148 -46.59 14.19 -35.94
CA ARG A 148 -46.01 15.55 -35.84
C ARG A 148 -44.54 15.54 -36.22
N GLU A 149 -44.09 16.50 -37.02
CA GLU A 149 -42.65 16.74 -37.23
C GLU A 149 -41.96 16.91 -35.87
N ALA A 150 -40.87 16.17 -35.61
CA ALA A 150 -40.19 16.25 -34.31
C ALA A 150 -39.48 17.60 -34.14
N THR A 151 -38.96 18.16 -35.23
CA THR A 151 -38.29 19.47 -35.24
C THR A 151 -39.30 20.57 -34.95
N GLY A 152 -39.08 21.33 -33.87
CA GLY A 152 -39.93 22.47 -33.50
C GLY A 152 -41.27 22.09 -32.85
N PHE A 153 -41.55 20.80 -32.60
CA PHE A 153 -42.74 20.38 -31.87
C PHE A 153 -42.57 20.61 -30.37
N ALA A 154 -43.30 21.59 -29.84
CA ALA A 154 -43.48 21.74 -28.41
C ALA A 154 -44.44 20.65 -27.92
N LYS A 155 -43.95 19.77 -27.03
CA LYS A 155 -44.83 18.82 -26.32
C LYS A 155 -45.85 19.63 -25.54
N SER A 156 -47.11 19.43 -25.89
CA SER A 156 -48.25 20.13 -25.33
C SER A 156 -49.15 19.13 -24.64
N ALA A 157 -49.87 19.57 -23.62
CA ALA A 157 -50.67 18.67 -22.80
C ALA A 157 -52.03 18.31 -23.43
N ASP A 158 -52.39 18.95 -24.55
CA ASP A 158 -53.51 18.57 -25.42
C ASP A 158 -53.20 17.34 -26.32
N GLN A 159 -51.92 16.99 -26.48
CA GLN A 159 -51.42 15.97 -27.39
C GLN A 159 -50.37 15.10 -26.71
N VAL A 160 -50.80 13.94 -26.23
CA VAL A 160 -49.94 12.98 -25.54
C VAL A 160 -49.05 12.25 -26.56
N VAL A 161 -47.73 12.40 -26.43
CA VAL A 161 -46.75 11.67 -27.24
C VAL A 161 -46.72 10.21 -26.81
N ILE A 162 -46.96 9.29 -27.74
CA ILE A 162 -46.99 7.85 -27.49
C ILE A 162 -45.76 7.11 -28.06
N ALA A 163 -45.09 7.67 -29.08
CA ALA A 163 -43.81 7.17 -29.61
C ALA A 163 -43.09 8.22 -30.45
N GLY A 164 -41.78 8.07 -30.61
CA GLY A 164 -41.00 8.71 -31.68
C GLY A 164 -40.74 7.71 -32.80
N VAL A 165 -40.81 8.13 -34.06
CA VAL A 165 -40.64 7.28 -35.25
C VAL A 165 -39.83 8.02 -36.29
N THR A 166 -38.86 7.35 -36.89
CA THR A 166 -38.12 7.88 -38.06
C THR A 166 -38.65 7.22 -39.32
N PHE A 167 -38.95 8.03 -40.33
CA PHE A 167 -39.39 7.56 -41.64
C PHE A 167 -38.38 7.88 -42.73
N ASP A 168 -38.30 7.00 -43.73
CA ASP A 168 -37.62 7.23 -45.00
C ASP A 168 -38.52 6.77 -46.15
N GLN A 169 -39.02 7.71 -46.96
CA GLN A 169 -39.98 7.46 -48.05
C GLN A 169 -41.17 6.57 -47.63
N GLY A 170 -41.66 6.78 -46.40
CA GLY A 170 -42.76 6.06 -45.77
C GLY A 170 -42.43 4.73 -45.13
N LYS A 171 -41.18 4.25 -45.20
CA LYS A 171 -40.71 3.09 -44.43
C LYS A 171 -40.27 3.51 -43.04
N VAL A 172 -40.60 2.71 -42.02
CA VAL A 172 -40.16 2.96 -40.65
C VAL A 172 -38.73 2.47 -40.48
N THR A 173 -37.79 3.38 -40.19
CA THR A 173 -36.37 3.05 -40.00
C THR A 173 -35.98 2.97 -38.53
N ALA A 174 -36.70 3.65 -37.64
CA ALA A 174 -36.49 3.56 -36.19
C ALA A 174 -37.78 3.81 -35.40
N LEU A 175 -37.92 3.14 -34.26
CA LEU A 175 -38.90 3.43 -33.20
C LEU A 175 -38.15 3.83 -31.93
N ARG A 176 -38.59 4.90 -31.25
CA ARG A 176 -37.96 5.45 -30.05
C ARG A 176 -38.96 5.54 -28.90
N GLY A 177 -38.50 5.22 -27.69
CA GLY A 177 -39.26 5.30 -26.43
C GLY A 177 -39.48 6.73 -25.91
N SER A 178 -40.06 7.62 -26.71
CA SER A 178 -40.33 9.02 -26.35
C SER A 178 -41.71 9.26 -25.72
N ARG A 179 -42.33 8.18 -25.23
CA ARG A 179 -43.68 8.15 -24.67
C ARG A 179 -43.77 8.97 -23.38
N GLN A 180 -44.84 9.76 -23.25
CA GLN A 180 -45.20 10.43 -22.00
C GLN A 180 -46.08 9.49 -21.16
N PHE A 181 -45.69 9.22 -19.92
CA PHE A 181 -46.47 8.43 -18.98
C PHE A 181 -47.20 9.34 -17.99
N THR A 182 -48.33 8.87 -17.47
CA THR A 182 -48.98 9.45 -16.29
C THR A 182 -47.99 9.49 -15.12
N ALA A 183 -48.06 10.52 -14.29
CA ALA A 183 -47.22 10.70 -13.10
C ALA A 183 -48.09 10.76 -11.84
N VAL A 184 -47.77 9.95 -10.83
CA VAL A 184 -48.45 9.98 -9.54
C VAL A 184 -47.66 10.87 -8.59
N ALA A 185 -48.27 11.94 -8.08
CA ALA A 185 -47.71 12.73 -6.99
C ALA A 185 -48.05 12.05 -5.66
N ALA A 186 -47.06 11.37 -5.06
CA ALA A 186 -47.22 10.67 -3.79
C ALA A 186 -46.15 11.12 -2.80
N ASP A 187 -46.58 11.47 -1.58
CA ASP A 187 -45.67 11.70 -0.44
C ASP A 187 -45.03 10.38 0.04
N ARG A 188 -45.75 9.28 -0.13
CA ARG A 188 -45.38 7.94 0.34
C ARG A 188 -45.82 6.86 -0.64
N ILE A 189 -44.94 5.88 -0.87
CA ILE A 189 -45.22 4.65 -1.62
C ILE A 189 -44.87 3.46 -0.73
N ASP A 190 -45.88 2.63 -0.42
CA ASP A 190 -45.70 1.38 0.33
C ASP A 190 -45.53 0.20 -0.62
N LEU A 191 -44.39 -0.50 -0.52
CA LEU A 191 -44.18 -1.78 -1.18
C LEU A 191 -44.74 -2.88 -0.28
N MET A 192 -45.88 -3.46 -0.68
CA MET A 192 -46.55 -4.52 0.07
C MET A 192 -46.06 -5.90 -0.35
N ARG A 193 -45.94 -6.82 0.61
CA ARG A 193 -45.73 -8.25 0.35
C ARG A 193 -46.80 -9.08 1.03
N GLY A 194 -47.09 -10.27 0.48
CA GLY A 194 -47.86 -11.27 1.20
C GLY A 194 -47.09 -11.75 2.43
N SER A 195 -47.78 -11.88 3.56
CA SER A 195 -47.25 -12.51 4.76
C SER A 195 -48.29 -13.44 5.37
N VAL A 196 -47.82 -14.47 6.07
CA VAL A 196 -48.65 -15.34 6.88
C VAL A 196 -48.24 -15.14 8.32
N THR A 197 -49.20 -14.73 9.15
CA THR A 197 -48.98 -14.55 10.59
C THR A 197 -49.71 -15.65 11.31
N THR A 198 -49.00 -16.46 12.09
CA THR A 198 -49.59 -17.55 12.87
C THR A 198 -49.73 -17.11 14.32
N SER A 199 -50.96 -17.21 14.86
CA SER A 199 -51.26 -16.95 16.27
C SER A 199 -52.06 -18.12 16.82
N GLY A 200 -51.48 -18.86 17.76
CA GLY A 200 -52.08 -20.10 18.27
C GLY A 200 -52.19 -21.17 17.17
N THR A 201 -53.42 -21.67 16.92
CA THR A 201 -53.71 -22.67 15.88
C THR A 201 -54.13 -22.07 14.53
N GLU A 202 -54.30 -20.75 14.44
CA GLU A 202 -54.75 -20.08 13.21
C GLU A 202 -53.60 -19.38 12.49
N SER A 203 -53.60 -19.48 11.16
CA SER A 203 -52.68 -18.76 10.28
C SER A 203 -53.47 -17.85 9.36
N LEU A 204 -53.19 -16.54 9.42
CA LEU A 204 -53.85 -15.53 8.61
C LEU A 204 -52.89 -15.05 7.52
N ALA A 205 -53.29 -15.18 6.25
CA ALA A 205 -52.57 -14.60 5.12
C ALA A 205 -53.07 -13.18 4.87
N GLY A 206 -52.17 -12.20 4.86
CA GLY A 206 -52.49 -10.79 4.64
C GLY A 206 -51.30 -9.97 4.15
N PRO A 207 -51.55 -8.78 3.58
CA PRO A 207 -50.49 -7.89 3.14
C PRO A 207 -49.76 -7.30 4.36
N THR A 208 -48.44 -7.17 4.24
CA THR A 208 -47.61 -6.40 5.18
C THR A 208 -46.64 -5.52 4.39
N ALA A 209 -46.22 -4.40 4.97
CA ALA A 209 -45.24 -3.53 4.33
C ALA A 209 -43.86 -4.21 4.30
N ALA A 210 -43.27 -4.31 3.11
CA ALA A 210 -41.91 -4.79 2.89
C ALA A 210 -40.89 -3.63 2.89
N ALA A 211 -41.31 -2.48 2.36
CA ALA A 211 -40.53 -1.25 2.36
C ALA A 211 -41.42 -0.02 2.15
N THR A 212 -40.96 1.14 2.57
CA THR A 212 -41.61 2.44 2.31
C THR A 212 -40.65 3.38 1.60
N LEU A 213 -41.10 4.03 0.54
CA LEU A 213 -40.43 5.19 -0.07
C LEU A 213 -41.18 6.45 0.32
N SER A 214 -40.51 7.45 0.88
CA SER A 214 -41.13 8.74 1.24
C SER A 214 -40.19 9.93 1.05
N ALA A 215 -40.74 11.13 1.02
CA ALA A 215 -39.95 12.35 0.93
C ALA A 215 -39.14 12.60 2.21
N TRP A 216 -37.89 13.07 2.06
CA TRP A 216 -37.09 13.65 3.13
C TRP A 216 -37.28 15.18 3.12
N HIS A 217 -37.38 15.79 4.31
CA HIS A 217 -37.75 17.21 4.47
C HIS A 217 -36.85 18.21 3.72
N ASP A 218 -35.60 17.86 3.44
CA ASP A 218 -34.63 18.70 2.70
C ASP A 218 -34.47 18.34 1.21
N GLY A 219 -35.46 17.66 0.61
CA GLY A 219 -35.44 17.31 -0.81
C GLY A 219 -34.75 15.99 -1.18
N GLY A 220 -34.63 15.07 -0.21
CA GLY A 220 -34.15 13.70 -0.42
C GLY A 220 -35.27 12.66 -0.44
N VAL A 221 -34.91 11.37 -0.45
CA VAL A 221 -35.83 10.23 -0.36
C VAL A 221 -35.40 9.32 0.78
N ILE A 222 -36.37 8.89 1.60
CA ILE A 222 -36.19 7.82 2.58
C ILE A 222 -36.62 6.51 1.91
N LEU A 223 -35.78 5.49 2.03
CA LEU A 223 -36.16 4.10 1.83
C LEU A 223 -36.09 3.39 3.18
N ASP A 224 -37.24 3.16 3.79
CA ASP A 224 -37.35 2.39 5.04
C ASP A 224 -37.57 0.93 4.69
N THR A 225 -36.54 0.11 4.88
CA THR A 225 -36.60 -1.33 4.67
C THR A 225 -35.59 -2.05 5.56
N PRO A 226 -35.92 -3.25 6.08
CA PRO A 226 -34.95 -4.07 6.80
C PRO A 226 -33.73 -4.44 5.96
N VAL A 227 -33.94 -4.70 4.66
CA VAL A 227 -32.89 -5.13 3.74
C VAL A 227 -33.13 -4.56 2.35
N LEU A 228 -32.12 -3.86 1.80
CA LEU A 228 -32.07 -3.48 0.39
C LEU A 228 -31.04 -4.36 -0.32
N VAL A 229 -31.48 -5.05 -1.38
CA VAL A 229 -30.60 -5.85 -2.24
C VAL A 229 -30.70 -5.35 -3.67
N VAL A 230 -29.55 -5.06 -4.28
CA VAL A 230 -29.46 -4.65 -5.68
C VAL A 230 -28.80 -5.76 -6.49
N HIS A 231 -29.49 -6.26 -7.51
CA HIS A 231 -28.99 -7.27 -8.42
C HIS A 231 -28.66 -6.68 -9.80
N HIS A 232 -27.66 -7.25 -10.47
CA HIS A 232 -27.57 -7.13 -11.92
C HIS A 232 -28.75 -7.89 -12.56
N GLN A 233 -29.29 -7.41 -13.69
CA GLN A 233 -30.35 -8.15 -14.38
C GLN A 233 -29.88 -9.59 -14.74
N GLY A 234 -30.64 -10.58 -14.29
CA GLY A 234 -30.31 -12.00 -14.47
C GLY A 234 -29.21 -12.56 -13.54
N GLY A 235 -28.63 -11.75 -12.65
CA GLY A 235 -27.60 -12.18 -11.70
C GLY A 235 -28.18 -12.67 -10.37
N ILE A 236 -27.64 -13.78 -9.85
CA ILE A 236 -28.03 -14.34 -8.55
C ILE A 236 -27.26 -13.72 -7.37
N THR A 237 -26.03 -13.23 -7.61
CA THR A 237 -25.22 -12.56 -6.58
C THR A 237 -25.56 -11.08 -6.53
N PRO A 238 -25.83 -10.50 -5.34
CA PRO A 238 -26.15 -9.09 -5.24
C PRO A 238 -24.91 -8.22 -5.41
N MET A 239 -25.08 -7.12 -6.14
CA MET A 239 -24.06 -6.08 -6.29
C MET A 239 -23.92 -5.26 -5.01
N LEU A 240 -25.03 -4.98 -4.35
CA LEU A 240 -25.10 -4.24 -3.09
C LEU A 240 -26.13 -4.90 -2.16
N HIS A 241 -25.74 -5.12 -0.91
CA HIS A 241 -26.61 -5.56 0.17
C HIS A 241 -26.50 -4.56 1.31
N LEU A 242 -27.58 -3.87 1.66
CA LEU A 242 -27.69 -3.04 2.86
C LEU A 242 -28.65 -3.72 3.84
N ASP A 243 -28.14 -4.08 5.01
CA ASP A 243 -28.92 -4.64 6.10
C ASP A 243 -29.00 -3.60 7.23
N SER A 244 -30.15 -2.94 7.32
CA SER A 244 -30.38 -1.89 8.32
C SER A 244 -30.63 -2.46 9.73
N VAL A 245 -30.97 -3.75 9.83
CA VAL A 245 -31.19 -4.45 11.10
C VAL A 245 -29.85 -4.72 11.77
N THR A 246 -28.85 -5.17 11.01
CA THR A 246 -27.50 -5.46 11.54
C THR A 246 -26.51 -4.30 11.39
N GLY A 247 -26.86 -3.26 10.62
CA GLY A 247 -25.99 -2.12 10.33
C GLY A 247 -24.82 -2.48 9.42
N ARG A 248 -25.02 -3.43 8.49
CA ARG A 248 -23.97 -3.96 7.63
C ARG A 248 -24.22 -3.64 6.16
N MET A 249 -23.12 -3.44 5.44
CA MET A 249 -23.10 -3.22 4.00
C MET A 249 -22.18 -4.23 3.32
N GLY A 250 -22.70 -4.90 2.29
CA GLY A 250 -21.96 -5.82 1.44
C GLY A 250 -21.89 -5.33 -0.01
N VAL A 251 -20.74 -5.45 -0.66
CA VAL A 251 -20.58 -5.26 -2.11
C VAL A 251 -20.10 -6.58 -2.71
N GLY A 252 -20.91 -7.17 -3.59
CA GLY A 252 -20.62 -8.47 -4.21
C GLY A 252 -20.84 -9.70 -3.30
N VAL A 253 -21.29 -9.50 -2.05
CA VAL A 253 -21.39 -10.54 -1.01
C VAL A 253 -22.76 -10.54 -0.33
N THR A 254 -23.24 -11.71 0.11
CA THR A 254 -24.48 -11.82 0.90
C THR A 254 -24.53 -13.10 1.77
N PRO A 255 -24.92 -13.01 3.06
CA PRO A 255 -25.02 -11.78 3.86
C PRO A 255 -23.62 -11.22 4.19
N PRO A 256 -23.46 -9.91 4.46
CA PRO A 256 -22.18 -9.33 4.83
C PRO A 256 -21.65 -9.87 6.18
N ALA A 257 -20.39 -10.29 6.22
CA ALA A 257 -19.76 -10.83 7.43
C ALA A 257 -19.31 -9.74 8.41
N ALA A 258 -19.08 -8.51 7.93
CA ALA A 258 -18.63 -7.35 8.68
C ALA A 258 -19.51 -6.10 8.43
N ALA A 259 -19.22 -5.01 9.14
CA ALA A 259 -19.93 -3.73 8.95
C ALA A 259 -19.82 -3.21 7.50
N PHE A 260 -18.66 -3.39 6.88
CA PHE A 260 -18.45 -3.18 5.45
C PHE A 260 -17.66 -4.37 4.91
N ASP A 261 -18.27 -5.13 3.99
CA ASP A 261 -17.73 -6.36 3.43
C ASP A 261 -17.72 -6.28 1.91
N VAL A 262 -16.58 -6.55 1.29
CA VAL A 262 -16.40 -6.44 -0.16
C VAL A 262 -15.76 -7.73 -0.65
N GLU A 263 -16.52 -8.49 -1.45
CA GLU A 263 -16.00 -9.68 -2.12
C GLU A 263 -15.48 -9.28 -3.51
N GLY A 264 -14.18 -9.46 -3.73
CA GLY A 264 -13.48 -9.06 -4.96
C GLY A 264 -12.56 -7.85 -4.77
N GLY A 265 -12.31 -7.12 -5.86
CA GLY A 265 -11.40 -5.97 -5.86
C GLY A 265 -12.08 -4.66 -5.45
N ALA A 266 -11.52 -3.96 -4.46
CA ALA A 266 -11.94 -2.61 -4.09
C ALA A 266 -10.95 -1.57 -4.63
N VAL A 267 -11.43 -0.63 -5.46
CA VAL A 267 -10.62 0.49 -5.95
C VAL A 267 -11.00 1.75 -5.19
N ILE A 268 -10.09 2.26 -4.36
CA ILE A 268 -10.25 3.50 -3.62
C ILE A 268 -9.29 4.53 -4.20
N ARG A 269 -9.83 5.55 -4.89
CA ARG A 269 -9.02 6.62 -5.50
C ARG A 269 -8.57 7.68 -4.49
N GLY A 270 -9.21 7.73 -3.32
CA GLY A 270 -8.85 8.61 -2.21
C GLY A 270 -7.93 7.94 -1.19
N LYS A 271 -7.78 8.58 -0.03
CA LYS A 271 -7.04 8.05 1.12
C LYS A 271 -7.90 7.06 1.91
N VAL A 272 -7.28 6.07 2.54
CA VAL A 272 -7.92 5.10 3.44
C VAL A 272 -7.51 5.40 4.88
N GLY A 273 -8.49 5.69 5.74
CA GLY A 273 -8.28 5.84 7.19
C GLY A 273 -8.84 4.65 7.94
N ILE A 274 -8.06 4.07 8.84
CA ILE A 274 -8.48 3.00 9.75
C ILE A 274 -8.27 3.51 11.17
N GLY A 275 -9.35 3.54 11.97
CA GLY A 275 -9.31 4.08 13.34
C GLY A 275 -9.18 5.61 13.41
N THR A 276 -9.46 6.33 12.31
CA THR A 276 -9.45 7.80 12.25
C THR A 276 -10.60 8.34 11.40
N ALA A 277 -11.19 9.46 11.81
CA ALA A 277 -12.19 10.19 11.01
C ALA A 277 -11.56 11.13 9.98
N ARG A 278 -10.25 11.42 10.12
CA ARG A 278 -9.50 12.32 9.24
C ARG A 278 -8.12 11.69 8.98
N PRO A 279 -7.96 10.94 7.89
CA PRO A 279 -6.66 10.41 7.50
C PRO A 279 -5.65 11.54 7.32
N ASP A 280 -4.40 11.31 7.72
CA ASP A 280 -3.31 12.28 7.55
C ASP A 280 -3.19 12.75 6.07
N PRO A 281 -3.07 14.07 5.80
CA PRO A 281 -2.90 14.59 4.44
C PRO A 281 -1.62 14.13 3.74
N ALA A 282 -0.61 13.63 4.45
CA ALA A 282 0.61 13.05 3.87
C ALA A 282 0.49 11.55 3.54
N ALA A 283 -0.47 10.81 4.11
CA ALA A 283 -0.55 9.35 3.97
C ALA A 283 -1.66 8.90 3.01
N ALA A 284 -1.40 7.90 2.16
CA ALA A 284 -2.44 7.22 1.38
C ALA A 284 -3.25 6.21 2.23
N LEU A 285 -2.58 5.57 3.20
CA LEU A 285 -3.14 4.69 4.22
C LEU A 285 -2.72 5.20 5.62
N ASP A 286 -3.68 5.62 6.44
CA ASP A 286 -3.45 6.07 7.83
C ASP A 286 -4.16 5.11 8.79
N VAL A 287 -3.39 4.41 9.64
CA VAL A 287 -3.90 3.44 10.62
C VAL A 287 -3.59 3.94 12.03
N ARG A 288 -4.64 4.14 12.83
CA ARG A 288 -4.54 4.58 14.23
C ARG A 288 -5.21 3.58 15.16
N GLY A 289 -4.63 3.42 16.36
CA GLY A 289 -5.20 2.53 17.39
C GLY A 289 -4.96 1.03 17.17
N GLY A 290 -4.05 0.65 16.26
CA GLY A 290 -3.69 -0.75 15.97
C GLY A 290 -2.50 -0.86 15.02
N ALA A 291 -1.96 -2.07 14.86
CA ALA A 291 -0.87 -2.36 13.93
C ALA A 291 -1.38 -2.79 12.55
N ILE A 292 -0.60 -2.54 11.49
CA ILE A 292 -0.76 -3.22 10.21
C ILE A 292 -0.19 -4.64 10.39
N MET A 293 -0.98 -5.66 10.06
CA MET A 293 -0.57 -7.07 10.16
C MET A 293 -0.50 -7.70 8.76
N PRO A 294 0.66 -7.66 8.09
CA PRO A 294 0.84 -8.35 6.82
C PRO A 294 0.74 -9.86 6.98
N THR A 295 0.31 -10.55 5.93
CA THR A 295 0.27 -12.02 5.88
C THR A 295 1.66 -12.60 6.10
N ALA A 296 1.78 -13.59 6.99
CA ALA A 296 3.01 -14.34 7.19
C ALA A 296 3.25 -15.30 6.02
N GLY A 297 4.50 -15.43 5.57
CA GLY A 297 4.87 -16.29 4.45
C GLY A 297 6.20 -15.87 3.80
N SER A 298 6.82 -16.82 3.10
CA SER A 298 8.08 -16.60 2.38
C SER A 298 7.87 -16.17 0.92
N GLY A 299 6.67 -16.39 0.38
CA GLY A 299 6.29 -16.04 -1.00
C GLY A 299 5.90 -14.56 -1.17
N GLU A 300 5.59 -14.18 -2.40
CA GLU A 300 5.31 -12.79 -2.76
C GLU A 300 3.94 -12.28 -2.33
N SER A 301 3.00 -13.18 -2.08
CA SER A 301 1.67 -12.84 -1.54
C SER A 301 1.70 -12.53 -0.03
N ALA A 302 2.89 -12.45 0.58
CA ALA A 302 3.08 -12.28 2.00
C ALA A 302 3.98 -11.08 2.30
N GLY A 303 3.77 -10.47 3.46
CA GLY A 303 4.55 -9.32 3.91
C GLY A 303 4.19 -8.01 3.20
N ILE A 304 5.18 -7.12 3.12
CA ILE A 304 5.13 -5.86 2.36
C ILE A 304 5.99 -6.06 1.12
N LEU A 305 5.39 -5.92 -0.07
CA LEU A 305 6.06 -6.01 -1.36
C LEU A 305 6.04 -4.62 -2.01
N PHE A 306 7.21 -4.12 -2.37
CA PHE A 306 7.33 -2.89 -3.14
C PHE A 306 7.20 -3.18 -4.65
N PRO A 307 6.77 -2.20 -5.48
CA PRO A 307 6.68 -2.39 -6.92
C PRO A 307 7.98 -2.90 -7.53
N ARG A 308 7.87 -3.79 -8.51
CA ARG A 308 9.02 -4.30 -9.27
C ARG A 308 9.54 -3.27 -10.26
N ASP A 309 10.82 -3.42 -10.57
CA ASP A 309 11.52 -2.68 -11.62
C ASP A 309 11.29 -1.15 -11.57
N PRO A 310 11.36 -0.49 -10.38
CA PRO A 310 11.16 0.95 -10.32
C PRO A 310 12.23 1.72 -11.10
N GLY A 311 13.41 1.12 -11.30
CA GLY A 311 14.50 1.65 -12.14
C GLY A 311 14.51 1.13 -13.58
N GLY A 312 13.74 0.08 -13.90
CA GLY A 312 13.78 -0.64 -15.19
C GLY A 312 14.67 -1.89 -15.14
N GLY A 313 15.14 -2.40 -16.29
CA GLY A 313 16.15 -3.48 -16.34
C GLY A 313 15.67 -4.91 -16.07
N GLY A 314 14.58 -5.08 -15.31
CA GLY A 314 14.02 -6.38 -14.97
C GLY A 314 14.77 -7.07 -13.83
N GLY A 315 14.05 -7.50 -12.80
CA GLY A 315 14.58 -8.27 -11.69
C GLY A 315 14.53 -7.56 -10.34
N ASP A 316 14.33 -6.24 -10.31
CA ASP A 316 14.30 -5.45 -9.06
C ASP A 316 13.12 -5.86 -8.20
N ARG A 317 13.42 -6.19 -6.94
CA ARG A 317 12.40 -6.46 -5.93
C ARG A 317 12.86 -6.04 -4.54
N ALA A 318 12.03 -5.28 -3.85
CA ALA A 318 12.20 -4.97 -2.43
C ALA A 318 11.01 -5.49 -1.62
N TYR A 319 11.26 -6.03 -0.43
CA TYR A 319 10.20 -6.59 0.43
C TYR A 319 10.59 -6.73 1.91
N ILE A 320 9.57 -6.86 2.76
CA ILE A 320 9.68 -7.25 4.18
C ILE A 320 8.77 -8.46 4.42
N ARG A 321 9.31 -9.58 4.92
CA ARG A 321 8.56 -10.85 5.13
C ARG A 321 8.83 -11.48 6.49
N TYR A 322 7.82 -12.12 7.06
CA TYR A 322 7.95 -12.88 8.31
C TYR A 322 7.36 -14.29 8.13
N PHE A 323 8.14 -15.34 8.43
CA PHE A 323 7.71 -16.72 8.23
C PHE A 323 8.46 -17.75 9.11
N PRO A 324 7.84 -18.90 9.44
CA PRO A 324 8.53 -20.01 10.07
C PRO A 324 9.50 -20.68 9.08
N VAL A 325 10.72 -20.95 9.53
CA VAL A 325 11.73 -21.69 8.76
C VAL A 325 11.77 -23.16 9.17
N SER A 326 11.57 -23.47 10.46
CA SER A 326 11.38 -24.84 10.96
C SER A 326 10.85 -24.82 12.41
N GLY A 327 9.74 -25.49 12.69
CA GLY A 327 9.11 -25.43 14.03
C GLY A 327 8.82 -23.99 14.43
N GLU A 328 9.24 -23.58 15.63
CA GLU A 328 9.09 -22.21 16.14
C GLU A 328 10.18 -21.24 15.66
N ARG A 329 11.20 -21.72 14.93
CA ARG A 329 12.25 -20.85 14.39
C ARG A 329 11.69 -20.02 13.24
N THR A 330 11.43 -18.74 13.50
CA THR A 330 10.96 -17.79 12.50
C THR A 330 12.10 -16.95 11.92
N ARG A 331 11.83 -16.29 10.79
CA ARG A 331 12.74 -15.34 10.14
C ARG A 331 11.96 -14.09 9.76
N LEU A 332 12.48 -12.93 10.16
CA LEU A 332 12.17 -11.65 9.55
C LEU A 332 13.21 -11.42 8.44
N LEU A 333 12.74 -11.24 7.21
CA LEU A 333 13.57 -11.02 6.02
C LEU A 333 13.25 -9.65 5.45
N ILE A 334 14.28 -8.80 5.36
CA ILE A 334 14.27 -7.55 4.62
C ILE A 334 15.20 -7.79 3.43
N GLY A 335 14.69 -7.66 2.21
CA GLY A 335 15.42 -7.99 1.00
C GLY A 335 15.30 -6.91 -0.06
N ASN A 336 16.40 -6.68 -0.77
CA ASN A 336 16.47 -6.04 -2.07
C ASN A 336 17.25 -7.00 -2.99
N ASP A 337 16.67 -7.42 -4.11
CA ASP A 337 17.28 -8.38 -5.03
C ASP A 337 17.18 -7.89 -6.48
N ASN A 338 18.30 -7.91 -7.20
CA ASN A 338 18.43 -8.06 -8.65
C ASN A 338 19.92 -8.21 -8.99
N ASP A 339 20.68 -7.14 -8.72
CA ASP A 339 22.07 -6.99 -9.09
C ASP A 339 22.94 -6.59 -7.88
N ALA A 340 24.19 -6.17 -8.15
CA ALA A 340 25.17 -5.96 -7.10
C ALA A 340 25.10 -4.52 -6.53
N ASP A 341 24.52 -3.58 -7.26
CA ASP A 341 24.39 -2.16 -6.95
C ASP A 341 23.10 -1.81 -6.21
N ASP A 342 22.17 -2.75 -6.09
CA ASP A 342 21.08 -2.70 -5.11
C ASP A 342 21.56 -2.53 -3.66
N GLU A 343 20.90 -1.62 -2.94
CA GLU A 343 21.25 -1.28 -1.55
C GLU A 343 20.08 -1.40 -0.56
N ILE A 344 20.42 -1.70 0.70
CA ILE A 344 19.55 -1.55 1.86
C ILE A 344 20.25 -0.60 2.84
N THR A 345 19.66 0.57 3.05
CA THR A 345 20.32 1.67 3.78
C THR A 345 19.57 2.09 5.03
N PHE A 346 20.29 2.21 6.14
CA PHE A 346 19.82 2.76 7.41
C PHE A 346 20.30 4.20 7.54
N ARG A 347 19.36 5.15 7.59
CA ARG A 347 19.63 6.58 7.57
C ARG A 347 19.21 7.25 8.88
N GLN A 348 20.02 8.19 9.38
CA GLN A 348 19.72 9.02 10.55
C GLN A 348 20.23 10.45 10.32
N ASN A 349 19.48 11.46 10.74
CA ASN A 349 19.88 12.88 10.63
C ASN A 349 20.39 13.27 9.24
N ASP A 350 19.67 12.85 8.19
CA ASP A 350 20.02 13.10 6.79
C ASP A 350 21.38 12.53 6.34
N ALA A 351 21.89 11.51 7.02
CA ALA A 351 23.09 10.77 6.62
C ALA A 351 22.88 9.25 6.67
N ASP A 352 23.44 8.56 5.68
CA ASP A 352 23.45 7.09 5.67
C ASP A 352 24.49 6.59 6.67
N VAL A 353 24.02 5.80 7.63
CA VAL A 353 24.84 5.31 8.75
C VAL A 353 25.38 3.93 8.43
N ALA A 354 24.52 3.04 7.91
CA ALA A 354 24.88 1.70 7.52
C ALA A 354 24.19 1.29 6.22
N THR A 355 24.95 0.72 5.30
CA THR A 355 24.47 0.30 3.98
C THR A 355 24.87 -1.14 3.71
N ILE A 356 23.92 -1.95 3.27
CA ILE A 356 24.18 -3.29 2.72
C ILE A 356 24.17 -3.15 1.20
N ILE A 357 25.32 -3.37 0.55
CA ILE A 357 25.51 -3.27 -0.89
C ILE A 357 26.57 -4.28 -1.34
N ARG A 358 26.45 -4.87 -2.54
CA ARG A 358 27.37 -5.93 -3.04
C ARG A 358 27.61 -7.07 -2.04
N ARG A 359 26.62 -7.39 -1.20
CA ARG A 359 26.71 -8.39 -0.11
C ARG A 359 27.78 -8.06 0.94
N SER A 360 28.03 -6.78 1.18
CA SER A 360 28.93 -6.23 2.20
C SER A 360 28.19 -5.17 3.01
N VAL A 361 28.62 -4.97 4.25
CA VAL A 361 28.12 -3.92 5.14
C VAL A 361 29.14 -2.79 5.18
N GLY A 362 28.74 -1.60 4.75
CA GLY A 362 29.49 -0.37 4.97
C GLY A 362 28.89 0.40 6.15
N ILE A 363 29.73 0.85 7.09
CA ILE A 363 29.35 1.78 8.17
C ILE A 363 30.13 3.08 7.92
N GLY A 364 29.42 4.17 7.64
CA GLY A 364 30.01 5.44 7.22
C GLY A 364 30.62 5.44 5.79
N THR A 365 30.33 4.40 4.98
CA THR A 365 30.69 4.32 3.57
C THR A 365 29.66 3.50 2.79
N ASP A 366 29.38 3.92 1.55
CA ASP A 366 28.54 3.24 0.55
C ASP A 366 29.37 2.39 -0.45
N ASN A 367 30.69 2.41 -0.34
CA ASN A 367 31.61 1.65 -1.18
C ASN A 367 32.53 0.75 -0.33
N PRO A 368 31.96 -0.26 0.36
CA PRO A 368 32.72 -1.13 1.23
C PRO A 368 33.73 -1.96 0.42
N THR A 369 34.99 -1.93 0.85
CA THR A 369 36.10 -2.72 0.27
C THR A 369 36.28 -4.09 0.93
N GLY A 370 35.71 -4.27 2.12
CA GLY A 370 35.63 -5.55 2.85
C GLY A 370 34.18 -6.02 3.04
N LYS A 371 34.00 -7.16 3.73
CA LYS A 371 32.67 -7.64 4.11
C LYS A 371 32.00 -6.76 5.18
N LEU A 372 32.81 -6.22 6.07
CA LEU A 372 32.47 -5.12 6.95
C LEU A 372 33.54 -4.05 6.74
N ASP A 373 33.15 -2.87 6.25
CA ASP A 373 34.03 -1.73 6.07
C ASP A 373 33.49 -0.59 6.94
N VAL A 374 34.23 -0.25 7.99
CA VAL A 374 33.88 0.82 8.92
C VAL A 374 34.80 1.99 8.65
N ARG A 375 34.24 3.09 8.16
CA ARG A 375 34.98 4.33 7.88
C ARG A 375 34.38 5.47 8.67
N GLU A 376 35.19 6.09 9.52
CA GLU A 376 34.79 7.29 10.23
C GLU A 376 35.45 8.50 9.57
N THR A 377 34.67 9.56 9.29
CA THR A 377 35.17 10.76 8.59
C THR A 377 34.95 12.06 9.36
N ARG A 378 34.27 12.04 10.51
CA ARG A 378 33.78 13.29 11.13
C ARG A 378 34.11 13.53 12.60
N TYR A 379 34.49 12.51 13.37
CA TYR A 379 34.83 12.71 14.79
C TYR A 379 36.15 11.99 15.14
N ASN A 380 36.94 12.59 16.03
CA ASN A 380 38.16 11.97 16.57
C ASN A 380 37.75 10.95 17.65
N THR A 381 37.12 9.84 17.25
CA THR A 381 36.60 8.84 18.18
C THR A 381 37.09 7.43 17.83
N THR A 382 36.62 6.44 18.58
CA THR A 382 36.95 5.04 18.39
C THR A 382 36.09 4.45 17.28
N GLY A 383 36.68 4.14 16.12
CA GLY A 383 35.95 3.55 15.00
C GLY A 383 35.32 2.18 15.29
N VAL A 384 36.01 1.31 16.05
CA VAL A 384 35.47 0.01 16.52
C VAL A 384 35.83 -0.20 17.99
N LEU A 385 34.83 -0.31 18.85
CA LEU A 385 34.98 -0.63 20.28
C LEU A 385 34.53 -2.08 20.54
N ALA A 386 35.47 -2.95 20.91
CA ALA A 386 35.23 -4.39 21.10
C ALA A 386 35.49 -4.82 22.55
N ILE A 387 34.45 -4.78 23.40
CA ILE A 387 34.54 -5.06 24.85
C ILE A 387 33.80 -6.36 25.19
N SER A 388 34.40 -7.20 26.04
CA SER A 388 33.74 -8.37 26.64
C SER A 388 34.18 -8.54 28.10
N ASP A 389 33.24 -8.45 29.05
CA ASP A 389 33.56 -8.46 30.49
C ASP A 389 34.11 -9.80 31.00
N ARG A 390 33.73 -10.90 30.33
CA ARG A 390 34.05 -12.28 30.76
C ARG A 390 34.57 -13.16 29.63
N GLY A 391 34.84 -12.57 28.46
CA GLY A 391 35.16 -13.30 27.24
C GLY A 391 36.26 -12.61 26.43
N ILE A 392 36.36 -12.99 25.16
CA ILE A 392 37.31 -12.39 24.21
C ILE A 392 36.64 -11.17 23.57
N GLY A 393 37.22 -9.98 23.73
CA GLY A 393 36.71 -8.75 23.12
C GLY A 393 36.80 -8.79 21.58
N LEU A 394 37.94 -9.22 21.04
CA LEU A 394 38.17 -9.42 19.62
C LEU A 394 38.90 -10.74 19.37
N TYR A 395 38.31 -11.63 18.58
CA TYR A 395 38.96 -12.84 18.10
C TYR A 395 39.21 -12.71 16.59
N ALA A 396 40.47 -12.68 16.19
CA ALA A 396 40.88 -12.61 14.79
C ALA A 396 41.79 -13.80 14.46
N SER A 397 41.55 -14.44 13.33
CA SER A 397 42.28 -15.63 12.89
C SER A 397 42.40 -15.65 11.37
N GLY A 398 43.55 -16.09 10.88
CA GLY A 398 43.93 -16.12 9.48
C GLY A 398 45.44 -16.29 9.35
N ALA A 399 45.95 -16.47 8.12
CA ALA A 399 47.39 -16.50 7.86
C ALA A 399 48.10 -15.23 8.38
N GLN A 400 47.40 -14.09 8.30
CA GLN A 400 47.71 -12.86 9.00
C GLN A 400 46.45 -12.44 9.77
N ALA A 401 46.47 -12.55 11.09
CA ALA A 401 45.30 -12.28 11.93
C ALA A 401 44.96 -10.77 11.99
N ALA A 402 45.96 -9.90 11.89
CA ALA A 402 45.79 -8.45 11.85
C ALA A 402 46.99 -7.76 11.19
N VAL A 403 46.72 -6.60 10.59
CA VAL A 403 47.73 -5.61 10.17
C VAL A 403 47.37 -4.31 10.85
N PHE A 404 48.31 -3.78 11.64
CA PHE A 404 48.17 -2.47 12.25
C PHE A 404 49.19 -1.54 11.60
N ASN A 405 48.73 -0.43 11.05
CA ASN A 405 49.58 0.63 10.52
C ASN A 405 49.48 1.83 11.46
N GLY A 406 50.59 2.15 12.13
CA GLY A 406 50.65 3.14 13.21
C GLY A 406 50.94 2.51 14.57
N ASP A 407 50.95 3.34 15.60
CA ASP A 407 51.30 2.93 16.95
C ASP A 407 50.22 2.03 17.57
N VAL A 408 50.67 0.95 18.21
CA VAL A 408 49.79 0.02 18.93
C VAL A 408 50.07 0.15 20.42
N HIS A 409 49.05 0.60 21.16
CA HIS A 409 49.10 0.65 22.63
C HIS A 409 48.43 -0.61 23.21
N ILE A 410 49.10 -1.26 24.15
CA ILE A 410 48.62 -2.47 24.84
C ILE A 410 48.76 -2.24 26.35
N ASP A 411 47.65 -2.09 27.06
CA ASP A 411 47.64 -1.99 28.53
C ASP A 411 47.92 -3.33 29.22
N GLY A 412 47.58 -4.42 28.55
CA GLY A 412 47.73 -5.78 29.05
C GLY A 412 49.02 -6.48 28.61
N ARG A 413 49.09 -7.79 28.86
CA ARG A 413 50.22 -8.62 28.44
C ARG A 413 50.10 -9.02 26.96
N LEU A 414 51.09 -8.65 26.15
CA LEU A 414 51.32 -9.27 24.84
C LEU A 414 52.00 -10.64 25.06
N THR A 415 51.39 -11.73 24.60
CA THR A 415 51.92 -13.10 24.76
C THR A 415 52.04 -13.76 23.38
N GLY A 416 53.24 -14.19 22.99
CA GLY A 416 53.49 -14.99 21.78
C GLY A 416 53.73 -16.47 22.13
N VAL A 417 53.29 -17.40 21.28
CA VAL A 417 53.35 -18.85 21.56
C VAL A 417 54.59 -19.54 20.97
N GLU A 418 55.14 -19.06 19.85
CA GLU A 418 56.39 -19.59 19.26
C GLU A 418 57.28 -18.47 18.65
N THR A 419 58.60 -18.54 18.90
CA THR A 419 59.71 -17.66 18.47
C THR A 419 59.40 -16.16 18.37
N SER A 420 59.54 -15.46 19.51
CA SER A 420 59.32 -14.02 19.66
C SER A 420 60.43 -13.16 19.01
N GLY A 421 60.41 -13.06 17.68
CA GLY A 421 60.94 -11.88 17.02
C GLY A 421 59.98 -10.71 17.26
N PHE A 422 60.26 -9.86 18.24
CA PHE A 422 59.46 -8.66 18.51
C PHE A 422 59.70 -7.58 17.45
N SER A 423 60.83 -7.66 16.75
CA SER A 423 61.20 -6.74 15.69
C SER A 423 61.82 -7.51 14.53
N ALA A 424 61.08 -7.59 13.43
CA ALA A 424 61.65 -7.91 12.13
C ALA A 424 62.20 -6.62 11.53
N ILE A 425 63.46 -6.63 11.13
CA ILE A 425 64.12 -5.51 10.44
C ILE A 425 64.63 -5.98 9.09
N ASP A 426 64.79 -5.05 8.14
CA ASP A 426 65.48 -5.35 6.88
C ASP A 426 66.87 -5.90 7.18
N HIS A 427 67.27 -6.99 6.50
CA HIS A 427 68.56 -7.62 6.77
C HIS A 427 69.71 -6.64 6.44
N PRO A 428 70.66 -6.38 7.35
CA PRO A 428 71.68 -5.34 7.15
C PRO A 428 72.58 -5.53 5.91
N LEU A 429 72.74 -6.78 5.46
CA LEU A 429 73.50 -7.13 4.26
C LEU A 429 72.63 -7.39 3.02
N ASP A 430 71.32 -7.54 3.17
CA ASP A 430 70.38 -7.87 2.07
C ASP A 430 68.96 -7.34 2.38
N PRO A 431 68.76 -6.02 2.42
CA PRO A 431 67.51 -5.42 2.89
C PRO A 431 66.32 -5.68 1.95
N ALA A 432 66.56 -5.96 0.66
CA ALA A 432 65.50 -6.19 -0.31
C ALA A 432 64.98 -7.64 -0.32
N GLY A 433 65.80 -8.61 0.13
CA GLY A 433 65.49 -10.03 0.02
C GLY A 433 65.19 -10.73 1.34
N ARG A 434 65.58 -10.15 2.48
CA ARG A 434 65.57 -10.86 3.77
C ARG A 434 65.18 -9.95 4.94
N PHE A 435 64.50 -10.54 5.91
CA PHE A 435 64.34 -9.97 7.25
C PHE A 435 65.33 -10.61 8.23
N LEU A 436 65.78 -9.83 9.20
CA LEU A 436 66.48 -10.29 10.39
C LEU A 436 65.54 -10.13 11.60
N ASN A 437 65.34 -11.21 12.34
CA ASN A 437 64.45 -11.22 13.51
C ASN A 437 65.29 -11.21 14.79
N HIS A 438 65.01 -10.26 15.69
CA HIS A 438 65.61 -10.20 17.02
C HIS A 438 64.52 -10.27 18.11
N GLY A 439 64.89 -10.85 19.26
CA GLY A 439 64.16 -10.60 20.50
C GLY A 439 64.36 -9.15 20.96
N ALA A 440 63.40 -8.60 21.71
CA ALA A 440 63.52 -7.26 22.27
C ALA A 440 64.40 -7.27 23.52
N VAL A 441 65.31 -6.30 23.61
CA VAL A 441 66.08 -5.98 24.83
C VAL A 441 65.67 -4.58 25.26
N GLU A 442 65.13 -4.46 26.47
CA GLU A 442 64.75 -3.17 27.07
C GLU A 442 65.99 -2.47 27.65
N SER A 443 66.46 -1.39 26.99
CA SER A 443 67.61 -0.57 27.40
C SER A 443 67.44 0.87 26.89
N ASP A 444 68.21 1.80 27.44
CA ASP A 444 68.38 3.19 26.96
C ASP A 444 69.10 3.30 25.60
N GLU A 445 69.54 2.18 25.03
CA GLU A 445 70.11 2.05 23.70
C GLU A 445 69.39 0.93 22.95
N LEU A 446 69.33 0.99 21.62
CA LEU A 446 68.87 -0.15 20.79
C LEU A 446 69.90 -1.28 20.84
N LYS A 447 69.91 -2.01 21.95
CA LYS A 447 70.95 -2.96 22.33
C LYS A 447 70.68 -4.33 21.71
N ASN A 448 71.70 -4.90 21.09
CA ASN A 448 71.76 -6.34 20.85
C ASN A 448 72.69 -6.98 21.88
N VAL A 449 72.30 -8.17 22.34
CA VAL A 449 73.09 -9.00 23.26
C VAL A 449 73.32 -10.34 22.58
N TYR A 450 74.59 -10.75 22.55
CA TYR A 450 75.01 -12.05 22.04
C TYR A 450 75.92 -12.68 23.08
N ASP A 451 75.74 -13.96 23.34
CA ASP A 451 76.53 -14.70 24.30
C ASP A 451 76.79 -16.13 23.82
N GLY A 452 77.74 -16.78 24.48
CA GLY A 452 78.04 -18.17 24.27
C GLY A 452 79.17 -18.64 25.18
N GLU A 453 79.61 -19.86 24.93
CA GLU A 453 80.71 -20.49 25.66
C GLU A 453 81.81 -20.88 24.67
N VAL A 454 83.06 -20.84 25.11
CA VAL A 454 84.20 -21.29 24.32
C VAL A 454 85.24 -21.97 25.19
N THR A 455 85.87 -23.01 24.67
CA THR A 455 87.01 -23.70 25.31
C THR A 455 88.32 -23.13 24.76
N LEU A 456 89.26 -22.81 25.65
CA LEU A 456 90.57 -22.29 25.28
C LEU A 456 91.46 -23.41 24.72
N ASP A 457 92.26 -23.07 23.70
CA ASP A 457 93.20 -23.96 23.02
C ASP A 457 94.46 -24.28 23.85
N GLU A 458 95.42 -24.99 23.26
CA GLU A 458 96.70 -25.36 23.90
C GLU A 458 97.56 -24.15 24.34
N HIS A 459 97.25 -22.95 23.85
CA HIS A 459 97.91 -21.70 24.19
C HIS A 459 97.09 -20.85 25.19
N GLY A 460 95.96 -21.38 25.69
CA GLY A 460 95.08 -20.64 26.58
C GLY A 460 94.33 -19.49 25.88
N ALA A 461 94.06 -19.63 24.58
CA ALA A 461 93.39 -18.64 23.75
C ALA A 461 92.17 -19.21 23.02
N ALA A 462 91.27 -18.36 22.57
CA ALA A 462 90.18 -18.76 21.69
C ALA A 462 89.77 -17.62 20.75
N GLU A 463 89.32 -18.00 19.55
CA GLU A 463 88.73 -17.12 18.56
C GLU A 463 87.21 -17.33 18.56
N ILE A 464 86.45 -16.25 18.72
CA ILE A 464 84.99 -16.30 18.79
C ILE A 464 84.43 -15.65 17.52
N ALA A 465 83.80 -16.46 16.68
CA ALA A 465 83.12 -16.02 15.47
C ALA A 465 81.68 -15.58 15.79
N LEU A 466 81.32 -14.39 15.36
CA LEU A 466 79.97 -13.83 15.42
C LEU A 466 79.29 -13.99 14.05
N PRO A 467 77.95 -13.90 13.98
CA PRO A 467 77.25 -13.92 12.70
C PRO A 467 77.74 -12.83 11.75
N ASP A 468 77.72 -13.10 10.44
CA ASP A 468 78.29 -12.20 9.42
C ASP A 468 77.68 -10.78 9.41
N TRP A 469 76.46 -10.64 9.95
CA TRP A 469 75.76 -9.36 10.09
C TRP A 469 76.10 -8.58 11.36
N PHE A 470 76.86 -9.15 12.30
CA PHE A 470 77.07 -8.56 13.61
C PHE A 470 77.73 -7.18 13.50
N GLU A 471 78.89 -7.06 12.85
CA GLU A 471 79.60 -5.77 12.70
C GLU A 471 78.85 -4.80 11.79
N ALA A 472 78.06 -5.29 10.82
CA ALA A 472 77.23 -4.45 9.96
C ALA A 472 76.01 -3.87 10.71
N LEU A 473 75.56 -4.54 11.78
CA LEU A 473 74.43 -4.11 12.58
C LEU A 473 74.84 -3.32 13.82
N ASN A 474 76.00 -3.62 14.41
CA ASN A 474 76.37 -3.17 15.76
C ASN A 474 77.60 -2.26 15.81
N GLU A 475 77.48 -1.16 16.55
CA GLU A 475 78.59 -0.28 16.95
C GLU A 475 78.75 -0.25 18.48
N LYS A 476 79.74 0.48 18.99
CA LYS A 476 79.99 0.66 20.45
C LYS A 476 80.04 -0.67 21.22
N VAL A 477 80.77 -1.63 20.67
CA VAL A 477 80.84 -3.01 21.16
C VAL A 477 81.49 -3.08 22.55
N ARG A 478 80.89 -3.87 23.45
CA ARG A 478 81.42 -4.13 24.81
C ARG A 478 81.51 -5.63 25.06
N TYR A 479 82.53 -6.04 25.81
CA TYR A 479 82.84 -7.44 26.10
C TYR A 479 82.75 -7.72 27.60
N GLN A 480 82.28 -8.91 27.95
CA GLN A 480 82.37 -9.48 29.28
C GLN A 480 82.77 -10.94 29.18
N LEU A 481 83.77 -11.34 29.98
CA LEU A 481 84.31 -12.70 30.01
C LEU A 481 84.18 -13.25 31.43
N THR A 482 83.72 -14.49 31.54
CA THR A 482 83.60 -15.21 32.81
C THR A 482 84.30 -16.56 32.70
N PRO A 483 85.43 -16.79 33.39
CA PRO A 483 86.05 -18.11 33.41
C PRO A 483 85.20 -19.09 34.23
N LEU A 484 85.07 -20.31 33.72
CA LEU A 484 84.36 -21.41 34.38
C LEU A 484 85.36 -22.38 35.02
N GLY A 485 85.00 -22.95 36.17
CA GLY A 485 85.81 -23.97 36.88
C GLY A 485 86.94 -23.44 37.75
N GLY A 486 87.39 -22.19 37.60
CA GLY A 486 88.41 -21.58 38.45
C GLY A 486 88.75 -20.14 38.08
N PRO A 487 89.47 -19.39 38.95
CA PRO A 487 89.87 -18.03 38.63
C PRO A 487 90.91 -18.02 37.49
N ALA A 488 90.67 -17.19 36.47
CA ALA A 488 91.62 -16.91 35.41
C ALA A 488 92.04 -15.43 35.48
N PRO A 489 92.98 -15.03 36.37
CA PRO A 489 93.31 -13.63 36.62
C PRO A 489 93.94 -12.91 35.42
N ASN A 490 94.46 -13.67 34.45
CA ASN A 490 95.06 -13.13 33.24
C ASN A 490 94.10 -13.17 32.04
N LEU A 491 92.84 -13.63 32.20
CA LEU A 491 91.87 -13.71 31.11
C LEU A 491 91.51 -12.31 30.61
N HIS A 492 91.68 -12.08 29.31
CA HIS A 492 91.39 -10.81 28.67
C HIS A 492 90.99 -10.99 27.20
N VAL A 493 90.37 -9.95 26.62
CA VAL A 493 90.19 -9.84 25.17
C VAL A 493 91.54 -9.50 24.55
N SER A 494 92.15 -10.47 23.87
CA SER A 494 93.47 -10.32 23.23
C SER A 494 93.39 -9.58 21.91
N ARG A 495 92.25 -9.66 21.20
CA ARG A 495 91.97 -8.89 19.99
C ARG A 495 90.53 -8.41 19.99
N ARG A 496 90.34 -7.11 19.78
CA ARG A 496 89.01 -6.52 19.58
C ARG A 496 88.36 -7.06 18.31
N LEU A 497 87.05 -6.95 18.27
CA LEU A 497 86.22 -7.36 17.16
C LEU A 497 86.71 -6.73 15.84
N SER A 498 86.94 -7.58 14.85
CA SER A 498 87.23 -7.22 13.47
C SER A 498 86.97 -8.43 12.58
N GLY A 499 86.27 -8.23 11.47
CA GLY A 499 85.92 -9.32 10.55
C GLY A 499 84.95 -10.34 11.15
N ASN A 500 83.96 -9.85 11.90
CA ASN A 500 82.96 -10.57 12.69
C ASN A 500 83.57 -11.58 13.68
N SER A 501 84.77 -11.33 14.18
CA SER A 501 85.43 -12.21 15.14
C SER A 501 86.29 -11.44 16.13
N PHE A 502 86.37 -11.93 17.37
CA PHE A 502 87.25 -11.39 18.40
C PHE A 502 87.96 -12.52 19.15
N SER A 503 89.14 -12.22 19.69
CA SER A 503 89.99 -13.22 20.33
C SER A 503 90.10 -12.96 21.83
N ILE A 504 90.14 -14.03 22.62
CA ILE A 504 90.40 -14.01 24.06
C ILE A 504 91.67 -14.81 24.36
N ALA A 505 92.40 -14.45 25.42
CA ALA A 505 93.60 -15.18 25.85
C ALA A 505 93.88 -15.02 27.35
N GLY A 506 94.88 -15.75 27.84
CA GLY A 506 95.37 -15.63 29.22
C GLY A 506 94.64 -16.51 30.22
N GLY A 507 93.89 -17.52 29.75
CA GLY A 507 93.44 -18.62 30.60
C GLY A 507 94.39 -19.82 30.51
N GLU A 508 94.09 -20.86 31.31
CA GLU A 508 94.80 -22.14 31.20
C GLU A 508 94.29 -22.92 29.97
N PRO A 509 95.14 -23.73 29.32
CA PRO A 509 94.71 -24.60 28.24
C PRO A 509 93.53 -25.49 28.63
N GLY A 510 92.50 -25.54 27.79
CA GLY A 510 91.27 -26.31 28.03
C GLY A 510 90.29 -25.68 29.02
N ALA A 511 90.55 -24.48 29.54
CA ALA A 511 89.58 -23.77 30.38
C ALA A 511 88.35 -23.33 29.55
N GLU A 512 87.17 -23.33 30.17
CA GLU A 512 85.93 -22.86 29.55
C GLU A 512 85.65 -21.41 29.96
N VAL A 513 85.15 -20.61 29.01
CA VAL A 513 84.85 -19.20 29.21
C VAL A 513 83.46 -18.90 28.64
N CYS A 514 82.55 -18.37 29.46
CA CYS A 514 81.37 -17.69 28.96
C CYS A 514 81.78 -16.31 28.45
N TRP A 515 81.30 -15.95 27.27
CA TRP A 515 81.46 -14.63 26.69
C TRP A 515 80.11 -13.97 26.48
N LEU A 516 80.07 -12.66 26.68
CA LEU A 516 78.94 -11.82 26.33
C LEU A 516 79.47 -10.60 25.56
N VAL A 517 78.87 -10.34 24.42
CA VAL A 517 79.14 -9.18 23.57
C VAL A 517 77.85 -8.39 23.40
N THR A 518 77.90 -7.12 23.74
CA THR A 518 76.80 -6.19 23.43
C THR A 518 77.20 -5.24 22.33
N GLY A 519 76.21 -4.82 21.55
CA GLY A 519 76.35 -3.81 20.51
C GLY A 519 75.15 -2.88 20.47
N VAL A 520 75.37 -1.63 20.05
CA VAL A 520 74.30 -0.67 19.79
C VAL A 520 73.99 -0.71 18.30
N ARG A 521 72.72 -0.85 17.94
CA ARG A 521 72.31 -0.90 16.54
C ARG A 521 72.66 0.39 15.79
N HIS A 522 73.18 0.25 14.57
CA HIS A 522 73.51 1.38 13.67
C HIS A 522 73.09 1.15 12.22
N ASP A 523 72.18 0.21 11.98
CA ASP A 523 71.55 0.02 10.66
C ASP A 523 70.83 1.31 10.19
N ALA A 524 70.48 1.37 8.90
CA ALA A 524 69.89 2.57 8.30
C ALA A 524 68.60 3.03 9.01
N HIS A 525 67.77 2.09 9.48
CA HIS A 525 66.53 2.41 10.17
C HIS A 525 66.81 2.94 11.59
N ALA A 526 67.73 2.31 12.33
CA ALA A 526 68.13 2.76 13.67
C ALA A 526 68.77 4.17 13.66
N ARG A 527 69.51 4.52 12.60
CA ARG A 527 70.08 5.87 12.42
C ARG A 527 69.03 6.93 12.10
N ALA A 528 68.03 6.58 11.29
CA ALA A 528 66.94 7.47 10.92
C ALA A 528 65.91 7.65 12.05
N ASN A 529 65.78 6.65 12.92
CA ASN A 529 64.80 6.60 14.01
C ASN A 529 65.53 6.27 15.33
N PRO A 530 66.36 7.19 15.86
CA PRO A 530 67.07 6.96 17.10
C PRO A 530 66.08 6.81 18.27
N LEU A 531 66.43 5.97 19.25
CA LEU A 531 65.65 5.86 20.48
C LEU A 531 65.67 7.18 21.25
N VAL A 532 64.49 7.76 21.46
CA VAL A 532 64.30 8.93 22.33
C VAL A 532 63.95 8.42 23.72
N VAL A 533 64.95 8.35 24.60
CA VAL A 533 64.82 7.75 25.94
C VAL A 533 63.91 8.54 26.86
N GLU A 534 63.87 9.86 26.69
CA GLU A 534 63.05 10.77 27.48
C GLU A 534 62.25 11.67 26.53
N THR A 535 60.93 11.67 26.70
CA THR A 535 60.02 12.53 25.95
C THR A 535 59.07 13.21 26.93
N ASP A 536 58.86 14.50 26.76
CA ASP A 536 57.85 15.23 27.52
C ASP A 536 56.45 14.68 27.21
N LYS A 537 55.62 14.54 28.24
CA LYS A 537 54.20 14.22 28.04
C LYS A 537 53.55 15.31 27.20
N SER A 538 52.70 14.93 26.25
CA SER A 538 51.91 15.91 25.50
C SER A 538 50.98 16.71 26.42
N GLU A 539 50.43 17.83 25.94
CA GLU A 539 49.50 18.66 26.72
C GLU A 539 48.32 17.87 27.29
N ARG A 540 47.81 16.86 26.58
CA ARG A 540 46.70 16.01 27.03
C ARG A 540 47.10 15.01 28.11
N GLU A 541 48.37 14.64 28.16
CA GLU A 541 48.90 13.59 29.03
C GLU A 541 49.56 14.17 30.29
N HIS A 542 49.91 15.46 30.25
CA HIS A 542 50.55 16.15 31.37
C HIS A 542 49.68 16.07 32.64
N GLY A 543 50.26 15.63 33.76
CA GLY A 543 49.54 15.40 35.02
C GLY A 543 48.73 14.10 35.10
N ARG A 544 48.72 13.26 34.05
CA ARG A 544 48.06 11.95 34.04
C ARG A 544 49.06 10.80 34.14
N TYR A 545 48.63 9.62 34.60
CA TYR A 545 49.50 8.47 34.89
C TYR A 545 49.04 7.22 34.13
N ARG A 546 49.98 6.33 33.80
CA ARG A 546 49.65 5.00 33.25
C ARG A 546 49.08 4.07 34.34
N HIS A 547 49.62 4.17 35.56
CA HIS A 547 49.15 3.44 36.74
C HIS A 547 49.09 4.38 37.95
N PRO A 548 48.06 5.26 38.05
CA PRO A 548 47.92 6.22 39.14
C PRO A 548 48.05 5.57 40.53
N GLU A 549 47.44 4.41 40.72
CA GLU A 549 47.37 3.70 41.99
C GLU A 549 48.75 3.22 42.45
N ALA A 550 49.62 2.84 41.51
CA ALA A 550 51.01 2.47 41.80
C ALA A 550 51.83 3.64 42.36
N HIS A 551 51.36 4.87 42.12
CA HIS A 551 51.96 6.10 42.64
C HIS A 551 51.15 6.72 43.79
N GLY A 552 50.13 6.01 44.31
CA GLY A 552 49.25 6.49 45.38
C GLY A 552 48.26 7.57 44.95
N PHE A 553 48.05 7.73 43.65
CA PHE A 553 47.11 8.68 43.07
C PHE A 553 45.76 8.03 42.75
N ASP A 554 44.73 8.87 42.63
CA ASP A 554 43.37 8.42 42.30
C ASP A 554 43.31 7.81 40.87
N PRO A 555 42.61 6.67 40.68
CA PRO A 555 42.45 6.03 39.36
C PRO A 555 41.96 6.96 38.25
N SER A 556 41.20 8.02 38.58
CA SER A 556 40.70 9.01 37.63
C SER A 556 41.82 9.84 36.96
N LEU A 557 43.01 9.89 37.56
CA LEU A 557 44.20 10.49 36.95
C LEU A 557 44.86 9.56 35.92
N GLY A 558 44.24 8.43 35.61
CA GLY A 558 44.63 7.55 34.52
C GLY A 558 44.64 8.28 33.18
N LEU A 559 45.65 8.01 32.35
CA LEU A 559 45.72 8.46 30.96
C LEU A 559 44.54 7.93 30.12
N TRP A 560 44.01 6.77 30.50
CA TRP A 560 42.99 6.04 29.75
C TRP A 560 41.76 5.68 30.60
N ALA A 561 41.50 6.43 31.68
CA ALA A 561 40.33 6.21 32.53
C ALA A 561 39.06 6.20 31.66
N SER A 562 38.40 5.04 31.58
CA SER A 562 37.20 4.86 30.77
C SER A 562 36.06 5.76 31.28
N PRO A 563 35.15 6.23 30.42
CA PRO A 563 33.98 6.99 30.85
C PRO A 563 33.12 6.27 31.91
N ALA A 564 33.26 4.94 32.03
CA ALA A 564 32.54 4.10 32.98
C ALA A 564 32.98 4.24 34.44
N SER A 565 34.19 4.72 34.76
CA SER A 565 34.63 4.86 36.15
C SER A 565 34.03 6.07 36.88
N ALA A 566 33.35 6.97 36.17
CA ALA A 566 32.65 8.12 36.76
C ALA A 566 31.23 7.79 37.27
N ALA A 567 30.69 6.60 37.01
CA ALA A 567 29.28 6.26 37.33
C ALA A 567 29.11 5.33 38.55
N ALA A 568 30.16 5.07 39.34
CA ALA A 568 30.09 4.18 40.50
C ALA A 568 29.97 4.90 41.87
N GLN A 569 29.71 6.20 41.88
CA GLN A 569 29.36 6.96 43.10
C GLN A 569 28.28 8.00 42.79
N GLU A 570 27.03 7.53 42.67
CA GLU A 570 25.84 8.22 43.20
C GLU A 570 24.69 7.22 43.41
#